data_AF-A0A3A4VW90-F1
#
_entry.id   AF-A0A3A4VW90-F1
#
_cell.length_a   1.000
_cell.length_b   1.000
_cell.length_c   1.000
_cell.angle_alpha   90.00
_cell.angle_beta   90.00
_cell.angle_gamma   90.00
#
_symmetry.space_group_name_H-M   'P 1'
#
loop_
_entity.id
_entity.type
_entity.pdbx_description
1 polymer ?
#
loop_
_entity_poly.entity_id
_entity_poly.type
_entity_poly.pdbx_seq_one_letter_code
_entity_poly.pdbx_strand_id
1 'polypeptide(L)'
;MSESPGKKPQTGPAQTPEWGEDHPQHFGYASDEERRARRGLEDWELVEKIPESQRKVPYWFVAVIVVVTLVAVGLSFPFWGDRPGYERAWFDWGFAAALVWIAAGFAFVYYMVNMYGSKRAGKLDSDKEHDDEQD
;
A
#
# COMPACT_ATOMS: atom_id res chain seq x y z
N MET A 1 27.39 12.94 60.34
CA MET A 1 26.87 12.88 58.96
C MET A 1 26.75 11.42 58.58
N SER A 2 25.53 10.88 58.52
CA SER A 2 25.25 9.55 57.97
C SER A 2 24.20 9.73 56.89
N GLU A 3 24.64 9.63 55.62
CA GLU A 3 23.77 9.69 54.46
C GLU A 3 22.78 8.51 54.48
N SER A 4 21.51 8.84 54.31
CA SER A 4 20.43 7.86 54.19
C SER A 4 20.46 7.27 52.77
N PRO A 5 20.48 5.94 52.58
CA PRO A 5 20.50 5.36 51.24
C PRO A 5 19.16 5.64 50.56
N GLY A 6 19.24 6.33 49.42
CA GLY A 6 18.08 6.70 48.60
C GLY A 6 17.21 5.48 48.28
N LYS A 7 15.91 5.61 48.56
CA LYS A 7 14.89 4.64 48.16
C LYS A 7 14.94 4.46 46.64
N LYS A 8 15.31 3.26 46.20
CA LYS A 8 15.07 2.84 44.81
C LYS A 8 13.55 2.82 44.59
N PRO A 9 13.04 3.37 43.48
CA PRO A 9 11.61 3.28 43.17
C PRO A 9 11.23 1.80 43.10
N GLN A 10 10.18 1.44 43.83
CA GLN A 10 9.67 0.07 43.89
C GLN A 10 9.19 -0.32 42.50
N THR A 11 9.95 -1.18 41.83
CA THR A 11 9.51 -1.88 40.62
C THR A 11 8.48 -2.92 41.03
N GLY A 12 7.20 -2.63 40.75
CA GLY A 12 6.18 -3.67 40.66
C GLY A 12 6.57 -4.74 39.64
N PRO A 13 5.86 -5.88 39.58
CA PRO A 13 6.17 -6.94 38.63
C PRO A 13 6.26 -6.34 37.22
N ALA A 14 7.37 -6.64 36.52
CA ALA A 14 7.57 -6.21 35.15
C ALA A 14 6.38 -6.71 34.33
N GLN A 15 5.45 -5.81 34.02
CA GLN A 15 4.34 -6.14 33.14
C GLN A 15 4.99 -6.38 31.77
N THR A 16 4.84 -7.59 31.26
CA THR A 16 5.13 -7.85 29.85
C THR A 16 4.16 -6.98 29.05
N PRO A 17 4.67 -6.03 28.24
CA PRO A 17 3.80 -5.17 27.46
C PRO A 17 2.93 -6.03 26.56
N GLU A 18 1.64 -5.72 26.52
CA GLU A 18 0.79 -6.23 25.46
C GLU A 18 1.13 -5.50 24.17
N TRP A 19 0.96 -6.21 23.05
CA TRP A 19 1.28 -5.68 21.73
C TRP A 19 0.34 -4.51 21.40
N GLY A 20 0.90 -3.36 21.01
CA GLY A 20 0.14 -2.16 20.64
C GLY A 20 -0.23 -1.21 21.78
N GLU A 21 0.35 -1.38 22.98
CA GLU A 21 0.17 -0.43 24.09
C GLU A 21 1.47 0.30 24.45
N ASP A 22 1.38 1.63 24.50
CA ASP A 22 2.44 2.49 25.04
C ASP A 22 2.62 2.23 26.54
N HIS A 23 3.78 1.70 26.93
CA HIS A 23 4.02 1.37 28.33
C HIS A 23 4.40 2.62 29.14
N PRO A 24 3.65 2.99 30.20
CA PRO A 24 3.89 4.23 30.94
C PRO A 24 5.21 4.25 31.74
N GLN A 25 5.91 3.11 31.82
CA GLN A 25 7.14 2.97 32.63
C GLN A 25 8.43 2.96 31.79
N HIS A 26 8.35 3.30 30.49
CA HIS A 26 9.51 3.45 29.59
C HIS A 26 10.57 2.35 29.71
N PHE A 27 10.19 1.11 30.06
CA PHE A 27 11.08 -0.03 30.29
C PHE A 27 12.26 0.23 31.26
N GLY A 28 12.08 1.12 32.23
CA GLY A 28 13.12 1.48 33.20
C GLY A 28 14.09 2.58 32.74
N TYR A 29 13.79 3.26 31.62
CA TYR A 29 14.48 4.48 31.20
C TYR A 29 13.84 5.73 31.82
N ALA A 30 14.60 6.83 31.91
CA ALA A 30 14.10 8.07 32.49
C ALA A 30 13.04 8.77 31.61
N SER A 31 13.07 8.50 30.29
CA SER A 31 12.10 9.00 29.32
C SER A 31 12.00 8.08 28.11
N ASP A 32 10.92 8.21 27.34
CA ASP A 32 10.78 7.53 26.04
C ASP A 32 11.84 7.94 25.01
N GLU A 33 12.35 9.17 25.10
CA GLU A 33 13.41 9.64 24.22
C GLU A 33 14.73 8.92 24.53
N GLU A 34 15.07 8.75 25.81
CA GLU A 34 16.25 7.97 26.21
C GLU A 34 16.08 6.50 25.82
N ARG A 35 14.88 5.94 26.02
CA ARG A 35 14.56 4.57 25.59
C ARG A 35 14.78 4.41 24.09
N ARG A 36 14.18 5.26 23.26
CA ARG A 36 14.30 5.20 21.79
C ARG A 36 15.75 5.38 21.34
N ALA A 37 16.52 6.23 22.01
CA ALA A 37 17.92 6.46 21.69
C ALA A 37 18.83 5.26 22.04
N ARG A 38 18.57 4.56 23.15
CA ARG A 38 19.40 3.42 23.58
C ARG A 38 18.94 2.07 23.05
N ARG A 39 17.63 1.81 23.07
CA ARG A 39 17.00 0.52 22.75
C ARG A 39 16.44 0.47 21.33
N GLY A 40 16.20 1.62 20.70
CA GLY A 40 15.55 1.70 19.40
C GLY A 40 14.02 1.66 19.50
N LEU A 41 13.38 1.52 18.34
CA LEU A 41 11.94 1.36 18.21
C LEU A 41 11.57 -0.12 18.34
N GLU A 42 10.48 -0.42 19.05
CA GLU A 42 9.93 -1.79 19.09
C GLU A 42 9.26 -2.15 17.75
N ASP A 43 9.17 -3.44 17.42
CA ASP A 43 8.65 -3.92 16.12
C ASP A 43 7.24 -3.39 15.79
N TRP A 44 6.41 -3.15 16.80
CA TRP A 44 5.08 -2.58 16.63
C TRP A 44 5.12 -1.06 16.39
N GLU A 45 6.01 -0.33 17.08
CA GLU A 45 6.24 1.11 16.84
C GLU A 45 6.79 1.34 15.42
N LEU A 46 7.55 0.39 14.88
CA LEU A 46 7.99 0.41 13.48
C LEU A 46 6.81 0.29 12.54
N VAL A 47 5.90 -0.66 12.79
CA VAL A 47 4.69 -0.87 11.97
C VAL A 47 3.82 0.38 11.94
N GLU A 48 3.62 1.04 13.08
CA GLU A 48 2.85 2.30 13.16
C GLU A 48 3.51 3.47 12.41
N LYS A 49 4.84 3.47 12.30
CA LYS A 49 5.58 4.50 11.56
C LYS A 49 5.76 4.19 10.08
N ILE A 50 5.40 3.00 9.60
CA ILE A 50 5.43 2.72 8.17
C ILE A 50 4.32 3.57 7.53
N PRO A 51 4.67 4.54 6.66
CA PRO A 51 3.65 5.27 5.95
C PRO A 51 2.87 4.27 5.10
N GLU A 52 1.54 4.35 5.14
CA GLU A 52 0.69 3.58 4.23
C GLU A 52 1.17 3.82 2.79
N SER A 53 1.82 2.82 2.20
CA SER A 53 2.28 2.83 0.81
C SER A 53 1.09 2.64 -0.12
N GLN A 54 0.13 3.56 -0.06
CA GLN A 54 -1.12 3.58 -0.81
C GLN A 54 -1.01 4.60 -1.96
N ARG A 55 0.10 4.57 -2.71
CA ARG A 55 0.21 5.40 -3.91
C ARG A 55 -0.62 4.77 -5.03
N LYS A 56 -1.75 5.42 -5.33
CA LYS A 56 -2.59 5.11 -6.51
C LYS A 56 -1.74 5.02 -7.77
N VAL A 57 -2.15 4.18 -8.72
CA VAL A 57 -1.51 4.12 -10.04
C VAL A 57 -1.56 5.50 -10.70
N PRO A 58 -0.42 6.04 -11.16
CA PRO A 58 -0.39 7.34 -11.81
C PRO A 58 -1.23 7.37 -13.08
N TYR A 59 -1.97 8.45 -13.32
CA TYR A 59 -2.80 8.60 -14.52
C TYR A 59 -2.01 8.50 -15.83
N TRP A 60 -0.73 8.87 -15.84
CA TRP A 60 0.12 8.74 -17.02
C TRP A 60 0.33 7.28 -17.45
N PHE A 61 0.33 6.33 -16.50
CA PHE A 61 0.49 4.91 -16.80
C PHE A 61 -0.71 4.39 -17.62
N VAL A 62 -1.92 4.82 -17.24
CA VAL A 62 -3.14 4.52 -18.00
C VAL A 62 -3.08 5.17 -19.38
N ALA A 63 -2.60 6.42 -19.48
CA ALA A 63 -2.43 7.09 -20.76
C ALA A 63 -1.47 6.33 -21.69
N VAL A 64 -0.36 5.79 -21.17
CA VAL A 64 0.58 4.95 -21.94
C VAL A 64 -0.10 3.69 -22.48
N ILE A 65 -0.89 2.99 -21.66
CA ILE A 65 -1.63 1.79 -22.10
C ILE A 65 -2.59 2.14 -23.24
N VAL A 66 -3.32 3.25 -23.13
CA VAL A 66 -4.26 3.70 -24.17
C VAL A 66 -3.51 4.00 -25.47
N VAL A 67 -2.40 4.75 -25.40
CA VAL A 67 -1.58 5.08 -26.58
C VAL A 67 -1.03 3.82 -27.25
N VAL A 68 -0.43 2.91 -26.47
CA VAL A 68 0.11 1.64 -27.01
C VAL A 68 -1.01 0.81 -27.65
N THR A 69 -2.20 0.76 -27.04
CA THR A 69 -3.37 0.07 -27.60
C THR A 69 -3.78 0.67 -28.95
N LEU A 70 -3.85 2.00 -29.06
CA LEU A 70 -4.18 2.68 -30.31
C LEU A 70 -3.12 2.43 -31.39
N VAL A 71 -1.83 2.43 -31.03
CA VAL A 71 -0.74 2.09 -31.96
C VAL A 71 -0.86 0.65 -32.43
N ALA A 72 -1.09 -0.31 -31.53
CA ALA A 72 -1.27 -1.71 -31.89
C ALA A 72 -2.46 -1.90 -32.84
N VAL A 73 -3.59 -1.24 -32.57
CA VAL A 73 -4.76 -1.21 -33.45
C VAL A 73 -4.41 -0.57 -34.81
N GLY A 74 -3.71 0.57 -34.81
CA GLY A 74 -3.29 1.27 -36.03
C GLY A 74 -2.34 0.47 -36.91
N LEU A 75 -1.43 -0.30 -36.31
CA LEU A 75 -0.53 -1.23 -37.01
C LEU A 75 -1.25 -2.50 -37.50
N SER A 76 -2.39 -2.84 -36.91
CA SER A 76 -3.17 -4.02 -37.31
C SER A 76 -3.95 -3.79 -38.61
N PHE A 77 -4.24 -2.54 -38.96
CA PHE A 77 -4.93 -2.19 -40.20
C PHE A 77 -3.99 -2.27 -41.42
N PRO A 78 -4.52 -2.63 -42.61
CA PRO A 78 -3.74 -2.72 -43.86
C PRO A 78 -3.32 -1.34 -44.42
N PHE A 79 -3.31 -0.27 -43.61
CA PHE A 79 -2.84 1.06 -43.99
C PHE A 79 -1.36 1.06 -44.40
N TRP A 80 -0.56 0.20 -43.79
CA TRP A 80 0.89 0.11 -44.01
C TRP A 80 1.29 -0.72 -45.23
N GLY A 81 0.29 -1.24 -45.97
CA GLY A 81 0.48 -2.05 -47.17
C GLY A 81 0.41 -3.56 -46.88
N ASP A 82 -0.31 -4.26 -47.75
CA ASP A 82 -0.41 -5.72 -47.73
C ASP A 82 0.60 -6.36 -48.69
N ARG A 83 0.92 -7.63 -48.45
CA ARG A 83 1.74 -8.43 -49.38
C ARG A 83 0.96 -8.64 -50.68
N PRO A 84 1.61 -8.53 -51.86
CA PRO A 84 0.95 -8.81 -53.13
C PRO A 84 0.31 -10.20 -53.14
N GLY A 85 -0.98 -10.26 -53.49
CA GLY A 85 -1.79 -11.49 -53.53
C GLY A 85 -2.54 -11.84 -52.24
N TYR A 86 -2.47 -10.99 -51.21
CA TYR A 86 -3.24 -11.15 -49.97
C TYR A 86 -4.02 -9.87 -49.69
N GLU A 87 -5.34 -9.93 -49.73
CA GLU A 87 -6.19 -8.81 -49.31
C GLU A 87 -6.73 -9.09 -47.91
N ARG A 88 -6.39 -8.23 -46.95
CA ARG A 88 -6.86 -8.37 -45.58
C ARG A 88 -8.16 -7.59 -45.37
N ALA A 89 -9.13 -8.23 -44.74
CA ALA A 89 -10.34 -7.55 -44.32
C ALA A 89 -9.99 -6.46 -43.29
N TRP A 90 -10.59 -5.29 -43.42
CA TRP A 90 -10.41 -4.17 -42.48
C TRP A 90 -10.99 -4.46 -41.09
N PHE A 91 -11.98 -5.35 -41.02
CA PHE A 91 -12.63 -5.75 -39.78
C PHE A 91 -12.91 -7.25 -39.80
N ASP A 92 -12.52 -7.92 -38.73
CA ASP A 92 -12.75 -9.36 -38.53
C ASP A 92 -13.19 -9.65 -37.08
N TRP A 93 -13.75 -10.85 -36.85
CA TRP A 93 -14.18 -11.28 -35.52
C TRP A 93 -13.03 -11.43 -34.53
N GLY A 94 -11.80 -11.65 -35.00
CA GLY A 94 -10.59 -11.65 -34.18
C GLY A 94 -10.29 -10.26 -33.63
N PHE A 95 -10.52 -9.20 -34.40
CA PHE A 95 -10.40 -7.82 -33.94
C PHE A 95 -11.44 -7.48 -32.86
N ALA A 96 -12.69 -7.89 -33.08
CA ALA A 96 -13.73 -7.76 -32.05
C ALA A 96 -13.37 -8.53 -30.76
N ALA A 97 -12.90 -9.78 -30.90
CA ALA A 97 -12.44 -10.59 -29.77
C ALA A 97 -11.24 -9.96 -29.05
N ALA A 98 -10.30 -9.37 -29.79
CA ALA A 98 -9.14 -8.69 -29.23
C ALA A 98 -9.54 -7.46 -28.40
N LEU A 99 -10.50 -6.65 -28.87
CA LEU A 99 -11.00 -5.51 -28.10
C LEU A 99 -11.68 -5.94 -26.80
N VAL A 100 -12.50 -7.00 -26.86
CA VAL A 100 -13.14 -7.58 -25.66
C VAL A 100 -12.07 -8.09 -24.69
N TRP A 101 -11.04 -8.78 -25.19
CA TRP A 101 -9.94 -9.30 -24.37
C TRP A 101 -9.16 -8.17 -23.68
N ILE A 102 -8.82 -7.11 -24.42
CA ILE A 102 -8.13 -5.93 -23.88
C ILE A 102 -8.99 -5.25 -22.82
N ALA A 103 -10.30 -5.08 -23.06
CA ALA A 103 -11.22 -4.50 -22.10
C ALA A 103 -11.32 -5.35 -20.82
N ALA A 104 -11.40 -6.68 -20.94
CA ALA A 104 -11.43 -7.59 -19.81
C ALA A 104 -10.11 -7.54 -19.00
N GLY A 105 -8.96 -7.56 -19.68
CA GLY A 105 -7.66 -7.43 -19.04
C GLY A 105 -7.50 -6.08 -18.33
N PHE A 106 -7.94 -4.99 -18.97
CA PHE A 106 -7.97 -3.66 -18.36
C PHE A 106 -8.84 -3.63 -17.11
N ALA A 107 -10.06 -4.17 -17.19
CA ALA A 107 -10.97 -4.23 -16.04
C ALA A 107 -10.38 -5.05 -14.90
N PHE A 108 -9.72 -6.18 -15.20
CA PHE A 108 -9.04 -7.00 -14.20
C PHE A 108 -7.89 -6.25 -13.52
N VAL A 109 -7.00 -5.62 -14.30
CA VAL A 109 -5.88 -4.84 -13.77
C VAL A 109 -6.39 -3.64 -12.97
N TYR A 110 -7.38 -2.92 -13.48
CA TYR A 110 -8.02 -1.80 -12.79
C TYR A 110 -8.62 -2.24 -11.45
N TYR A 111 -9.32 -3.38 -11.43
CA TYR A 111 -9.88 -3.96 -10.22
C TYR A 111 -8.79 -4.32 -9.21
N MET A 112 -7.74 -5.04 -9.61
CA MET A 112 -6.63 -5.40 -8.73
C MET A 112 -5.94 -4.17 -8.15
N VAL A 113 -5.63 -3.19 -9.00
CA VAL A 113 -5.00 -1.92 -8.58
C VAL A 113 -5.89 -1.16 -7.61
N ASN A 114 -7.19 -1.04 -7.88
CA ASN A 114 -8.10 -0.27 -7.06
C ASN A 114 -8.46 -0.99 -5.75
N MET A 115 -8.52 -2.32 -5.75
CA MET A 115 -8.74 -3.11 -4.54
C MET A 115 -7.53 -3.01 -3.61
N TYR A 116 -6.33 -3.34 -4.08
CA TYR A 116 -5.12 -3.34 -3.25
C TYR A 116 -4.54 -1.94 -2.95
N GLY A 117 -4.92 -0.93 -3.73
CA GLY A 117 -4.53 0.47 -3.52
C GLY A 117 -5.57 1.33 -2.81
N SER A 118 -6.62 0.72 -2.23
CA SER A 118 -7.61 1.45 -1.42
C SER A 118 -7.42 1.16 0.07
N LYS A 119 -7.49 2.21 0.90
CA LYS A 119 -7.51 2.10 2.37
C LYS A 119 -8.56 1.12 2.91
N ARG A 120 -9.63 0.86 2.15
CA ARG A 120 -10.71 -0.07 2.50
C ARG A 120 -10.34 -1.55 2.41
N ALA A 121 -9.30 -1.93 1.64
CA ALA A 121 -8.85 -3.31 1.58
C ALA A 121 -7.73 -3.62 2.58
N GLY A 122 -7.11 -2.58 3.15
CA GLY A 122 -6.11 -2.70 4.23
C GLY A 122 -6.71 -2.60 5.64
N LYS A 123 -7.87 -1.96 5.79
CA LYS A 123 -8.62 -1.92 7.06
C LYS A 123 -9.30 -3.28 7.25
N LEU A 124 -8.65 -4.16 8.01
CA LEU A 124 -9.31 -5.34 8.57
C LEU A 124 -10.38 -4.85 9.55
N ASP A 125 -11.51 -5.56 9.67
CA ASP A 125 -12.56 -5.26 10.67
C ASP A 125 -12.04 -5.24 12.14
N SER A 126 -10.77 -5.59 12.36
CA SER A 126 -10.06 -5.52 13.64
C SER A 126 -9.45 -4.16 13.97
N ASP A 127 -9.37 -3.22 13.02
CA ASP A 127 -8.78 -1.91 13.28
C ASP A 127 -9.74 -1.06 14.11
N LYS A 128 -9.41 -0.88 15.40
CA LYS A 128 -10.17 -0.05 16.34
C LYS A 128 -10.33 1.35 15.75
N GLU A 129 -11.57 1.72 15.51
CA GLU A 129 -11.98 3.08 15.16
C GLU A 129 -11.77 3.93 16.41
N HIS A 130 -10.66 4.67 16.49
CA HIS A 130 -10.54 5.75 17.45
C HIS A 130 -11.43 6.89 16.95
N ASP A 131 -12.63 6.97 17.53
CA ASP A 131 -13.49 8.14 17.40
C ASP A 131 -12.75 9.33 17.99
N ASP A 132 -12.27 10.22 17.11
CA ASP A 132 -11.87 11.57 17.49
C ASP A 132 -13.15 12.32 17.92
N GLU A 133 -13.49 12.27 19.21
CA GLU A 133 -14.38 13.24 19.84
C GLU A 133 -13.77 14.63 19.65
N GLN A 134 -14.32 15.39 18.70
CA GLN A 134 -14.03 16.81 18.51
C GLN A 134 -14.79 17.62 19.56
N ASP A 135 -14.04 18.39 20.35
CA ASP A 135 -14.48 19.53 21.17
C ASP A 135 -15.26 20.58 20.36
#